data_AF-Q941F8-F1
#
_entry.id   AF-Q941F8-F1
#
_cell.length_a   1.000
_cell.length_b   1.000
_cell.length_c   1.000
_cell.angle_alpha   90.00
_cell.angle_beta   90.00
_cell.angle_gamma   90.00
#
_symmetry.space_group_name_H-M   'P 1'
#
loop_
_entity.id
_entity.type
_entity.pdbx_description
1 polymer ?
#
loop_
_entity_poly.entity_id
_entity_poly.type
_entity_poly.pdbx_seq_one_letter_code
_entity_poly.pdbx_strand_id
1 'polypeptide(L)'
;EEVGIPQPSNGSKLVVTTRMLDVCRYLGCREIRMPTLPKQDAWSLFLEKVGKDVLNYPDLLPIVESVVEQCAGLPLAIVTVASSMKGITNVHEWRNARNELSRRVRGVTGLDEKVLEQLQFSYDHLEYERVQHCFLCCA
;
A
#
# COMPACT_ATOMS: atom_id res chain seq x y z
N GLU A 1 -38.23 3.45 1.30
CA GLU A 1 -37.51 3.15 0.05
C GLU A 1 -36.68 1.91 0.32
N GLU A 2 -37.02 0.79 -0.29
CA GLU A 2 -36.32 -0.47 -0.04
C GLU A 2 -35.19 -0.58 -1.07
N VAL A 3 -33.94 -0.37 -0.62
CA VAL A 3 -32.76 -0.51 -1.46
C VAL A 3 -32.45 -2.01 -1.57
N GLY A 4 -33.18 -2.70 -2.44
CA GLY A 4 -32.98 -4.11 -2.76
C GLY A 4 -32.08 -4.32 -3.98
N ILE A 5 -31.35 -5.43 -4.01
CA ILE A 5 -30.65 -5.88 -5.22
C ILE A 5 -31.71 -6.11 -6.31
N PRO A 6 -31.67 -5.38 -7.44
CA PRO A 6 -32.70 -5.51 -8.48
C PRO A 6 -32.71 -6.94 -9.04
N GLN A 7 -33.91 -7.47 -9.29
CA GLN A 7 -34.02 -8.76 -9.97
C GLN A 7 -33.39 -8.66 -11.38
N PRO A 8 -32.58 -9.64 -11.79
CA PRO A 8 -31.84 -9.58 -13.05
C PRO A 8 -32.81 -9.69 -14.23
N SER A 9 -33.19 -8.55 -14.81
CA SER A 9 -34.21 -8.47 -15.87
C SER A 9 -33.65 -8.20 -17.28
N ASN A 10 -32.35 -7.92 -17.42
CA ASN A 10 -31.77 -7.45 -18.70
C ASN A 10 -30.26 -7.74 -18.91
N GLY A 11 -29.68 -8.71 -18.20
CA GLY A 11 -28.23 -9.00 -18.30
C GLY A 11 -27.32 -8.14 -17.42
N SER A 12 -27.90 -7.37 -16.49
CA SER A 12 -27.16 -6.66 -15.44
C SER A 12 -26.31 -7.59 -14.58
N LYS A 13 -25.14 -7.12 -14.14
CA LYS A 13 -24.21 -7.85 -13.26
C LYS A 13 -23.94 -7.07 -11.99
N LEU A 14 -23.91 -7.75 -10.85
CA LEU A 14 -23.51 -7.18 -9.57
C LEU A 14 -22.07 -7.59 -9.26
N VAL A 15 -21.26 -6.64 -8.80
CA VAL A 15 -19.91 -6.89 -8.27
C VAL A 15 -19.91 -6.50 -6.80
N VAL A 16 -19.55 -7.44 -5.94
CA VAL A 16 -19.40 -7.22 -4.50
C VAL A 16 -17.93 -7.33 -4.15
N THR A 17 -17.42 -6.36 -3.40
CA THR A 17 -16.07 -6.39 -2.83
C THR A 17 -16.18 -6.60 -1.32
N THR A 18 -15.39 -7.53 -0.79
CA THR A 18 -15.36 -7.83 0.65
C THR A 18 -14.00 -8.39 1.02
N ARG A 19 -13.57 -8.15 2.27
CA ARG A 19 -12.37 -8.78 2.84
C ARG A 19 -12.67 -10.17 3.43
N MET A 20 -13.96 -10.50 3.61
CA MET A 20 -14.41 -11.74 4.23
C MET A 20 -14.91 -12.71 3.16
N LEU A 21 -14.14 -13.77 2.93
CA LEU A 21 -14.50 -14.79 1.94
C LEU A 21 -15.87 -15.42 2.20
N ASP A 22 -16.24 -15.58 3.47
CA ASP A 22 -17.52 -16.17 3.86
C ASP A 22 -18.72 -15.32 3.43
N VAL A 23 -18.56 -14.01 3.26
CA VAL A 23 -19.60 -13.15 2.67
C VAL A 23 -19.81 -13.51 1.20
N CYS A 24 -18.74 -13.75 0.42
CA CYS A 24 -18.87 -14.19 -0.98
C CYS A 24 -19.57 -15.54 -1.08
N ARG A 25 -19.22 -16.48 -0.19
CA ARG A 25 -19.83 -17.82 -0.12
C ARG A 25 -21.29 -17.76 0.27
N TYR A 26 -21.63 -16.96 1.28
CA TYR A 26 -23.00 -16.74 1.72
C TYR A 26 -23.89 -16.19 0.60
N LEU A 27 -23.36 -15.25 -0.19
CA LEU A 27 -24.06 -14.66 -1.33
C LEU A 27 -24.06 -15.56 -2.59
N GLY A 28 -23.40 -16.72 -2.57
CA GLY A 28 -23.29 -17.60 -3.73
C GLY A 28 -22.57 -16.97 -4.94
N CYS A 29 -21.71 -15.99 -4.69
CA CYS A 29 -21.03 -15.23 -5.74
C CYS A 29 -19.87 -16.04 -6.36
N ARG A 30 -19.53 -15.75 -7.62
CA ARG A 30 -18.26 -16.19 -8.19
C ARG A 30 -17.10 -15.52 -7.45
N GLU A 31 -16.26 -16.32 -6.80
CA GLU A 31 -15.10 -15.83 -6.08
C GLU A 31 -14.00 -15.35 -7.05
N ILE A 32 -13.50 -14.14 -6.82
CA ILE A 32 -12.29 -13.60 -7.46
C ILE A 32 -11.38 -13.11 -6.34
N ARG A 33 -10.27 -13.81 -6.11
CA ARG A 33 -9.27 -13.39 -5.12
C ARG A 33 -8.33 -12.39 -5.76
N MET A 34 -8.23 -11.20 -5.16
CA MET A 34 -7.29 -10.18 -5.60
C MET A 34 -5.89 -10.51 -5.08
N PRO A 35 -4.92 -10.85 -5.96
CA PRO A 35 -3.54 -11.07 -5.54
C PRO A 35 -2.84 -9.75 -5.24
N THR A 36 -1.70 -9.82 -4.56
CA THR A 36 -0.75 -8.70 -4.50
C THR A 36 -0.11 -8.47 -5.87
N LEU A 37 0.46 -7.28 -6.09
CA LEU A 37 1.16 -6.97 -7.32
C LEU A 37 2.40 -7.85 -7.50
N PRO A 38 2.67 -8.34 -8.72
CA PRO A 38 3.95 -8.91 -9.09
C PRO A 38 5.10 -7.93 -8.83
N LYS A 39 6.32 -8.46 -8.61
CA LYS A 39 7.52 -7.64 -8.32
C LYS A 39 7.74 -6.51 -9.35
N GLN A 40 7.54 -6.79 -10.64
CA GLN A 40 7.72 -5.82 -11.71
C GLN A 40 6.68 -4.68 -11.67
N ASP A 41 5.42 -5.01 -11.41
CA ASP A 41 4.35 -4.02 -11.30
C ASP A 41 4.48 -3.20 -10.03
N ALA A 42 4.88 -3.84 -8.92
CA ALA A 42 5.17 -3.17 -7.66
C ALA A 42 6.32 -2.18 -7.80
N TRP A 43 7.41 -2.58 -8.46
CA TRP A 43 8.53 -1.70 -8.79
C TRP A 43 8.11 -0.53 -9.68
N SER A 44 7.32 -0.81 -10.73
CA SER A 44 6.84 0.20 -11.66
C SER A 44 5.95 1.24 -10.96
N LEU A 45 5.03 0.78 -10.11
CA LEU A 45 4.17 1.65 -9.29
C LEU A 45 5.00 2.46 -8.29
N PHE A 46 6.01 1.86 -7.67
CA PHE A 46 6.88 2.58 -6.74
C PHE A 46 7.63 3.71 -7.44
N LEU A 47 8.24 3.44 -8.60
CA LEU A 47 8.94 4.46 -9.39
C LEU A 47 8.02 5.58 -9.89
N GLU A 48 6.76 5.26 -10.21
CA GLU A 48 5.75 6.26 -10.57
C GLU A 48 5.50 7.24 -9.41
N LYS A 49 5.46 6.74 -8.17
CA LYS A 49 5.13 7.55 -6.99
C LYS A 49 6.32 8.29 -6.38
N VAL A 50 7.46 7.63 -6.23
CA VAL A 50 8.68 8.25 -5.66
C VAL A 50 9.36 9.21 -6.65
N GLY A 51 9.18 8.97 -7.95
CA GLY A 51 9.85 9.70 -9.03
C GLY A 51 11.07 8.95 -9.58
N LYS A 52 11.31 9.08 -10.89
CA LYS A 52 12.38 8.36 -11.59
C LYS A 52 13.79 8.86 -11.27
N ASP A 53 13.92 10.00 -10.60
CA ASP A 53 15.22 10.58 -10.25
C ASP A 53 16.05 9.68 -9.33
N VAL A 54 15.41 8.79 -8.55
CA VAL A 54 16.10 7.78 -7.74
C VAL A 54 16.98 6.85 -8.58
N LEU A 55 16.67 6.69 -9.87
CA LEU A 55 17.47 5.89 -10.82
C LEU A 55 18.80 6.55 -11.19
N ASN A 56 18.94 7.85 -10.96
CA ASN A 56 20.17 8.59 -11.24
C ASN A 56 21.25 8.38 -10.16
N TYR A 57 20.92 7.65 -9.08
CA TYR A 57 21.82 7.40 -7.95
C TYR A 57 22.04 5.89 -7.80
N PRO A 58 23.06 5.30 -8.46
CA PRO A 58 23.31 3.86 -8.44
C PRO A 58 23.44 3.28 -7.02
N ASP A 59 24.02 4.04 -6.10
CA ASP A 59 24.21 3.62 -4.70
C ASP A 59 22.88 3.53 -3.91
N LEU A 60 21.82 4.20 -4.39
CA LEU A 60 20.48 4.11 -3.78
C LEU A 60 19.72 2.88 -4.28
N LEU A 61 19.94 2.42 -5.51
CA LEU A 61 19.11 1.40 -6.16
C LEU A 61 18.92 0.14 -5.29
N PRO A 62 19.97 -0.46 -4.68
CA PRO A 62 19.78 -1.64 -3.83
C PRO A 62 18.93 -1.37 -2.58
N ILE A 63 18.97 -0.14 -2.07
CA ILE A 63 18.17 0.28 -0.91
C ILE A 63 16.71 0.47 -1.33
N VAL A 64 16.48 1.14 -2.47
CA VAL A 64 15.14 1.36 -3.02
C VAL A 64 14.46 0.02 -3.32
N GLU A 65 15.15 -0.91 -4.00
CA GLU A 65 14.62 -2.25 -4.28
C GLU A 65 14.22 -2.98 -2.99
N SER A 66 15.06 -2.92 -1.95
CA SER A 66 14.75 -3.52 -0.66
C SER A 66 13.52 -2.89 0.01
N VAL A 67 13.32 -1.57 -0.11
CA VAL A 67 12.11 -0.88 0.38
C VAL A 67 10.87 -1.35 -0.38
N VAL A 68 10.94 -1.50 -1.71
CA VAL A 68 9.82 -2.00 -2.52
C VAL A 68 9.46 -3.44 -2.12
N GLU A 69 10.45 -4.30 -1.88
CA GLU A 69 10.23 -5.67 -1.43
C GLU A 69 9.52 -5.71 -0.07
N GLN A 70 9.85 -4.80 0.85
CA GLN A 70 9.18 -4.70 2.15
C GLN A 70 7.70 -4.29 2.01
N CYS A 71 7.31 -3.64 0.91
CA CYS A 71 5.90 -3.32 0.61
C CYS A 71 5.06 -4.55 0.23
N ALA A 72 5.69 -5.73 0.07
CA ALA A 72 5.01 -7.02 -0.16
C ALA A 72 4.00 -7.03 -1.33
N GLY A 73 4.20 -6.17 -2.34
CA GLY A 73 3.30 -6.05 -3.48
C GLY A 73 1.93 -5.42 -3.17
N LEU A 74 1.73 -4.84 -1.98
CA LEU A 74 0.46 -4.23 -1.59
C LEU A 74 0.35 -2.81 -2.18
N PRO A 75 -0.62 -2.52 -3.07
CA PRO A 75 -0.68 -1.22 -3.75
C PRO A 75 -0.70 -0.03 -2.80
N LEU A 76 -1.48 -0.11 -1.72
CA LEU A 76 -1.59 0.96 -0.73
C LEU A 76 -0.25 1.20 -0.01
N ALA A 77 0.44 0.13 0.41
CA ALA A 77 1.75 0.23 1.03
C ALA A 77 2.78 0.88 0.11
N ILE A 78 2.82 0.43 -1.15
CA ILE A 78 3.74 0.93 -2.17
C ILE A 78 3.52 2.43 -2.37
N VAL A 79 2.28 2.86 -2.60
CA VAL A 79 1.95 4.27 -2.84
C VAL A 79 2.33 5.12 -1.63
N THR A 80 1.99 4.66 -0.43
CA THR A 80 2.23 5.40 0.81
C THR A 80 3.73 5.56 1.10
N VAL A 81 4.49 4.46 1.09
CA VAL A 81 5.95 4.49 1.34
C VAL A 81 6.70 5.23 0.24
N ALA A 82 6.35 5.04 -1.03
CA ALA A 82 6.98 5.76 -2.13
C ALA A 82 6.73 7.29 -2.02
N SER A 83 5.52 7.67 -1.62
CA SER A 83 5.16 9.09 -1.48
C SER A 83 5.88 9.75 -0.31
N SER A 84 6.08 9.05 0.82
CA SER A 84 6.84 9.58 1.96
C SER A 84 8.33 9.74 1.67
N MET A 85 8.87 8.98 0.70
CA MET A 85 10.28 9.05 0.28
C MET A 85 10.52 9.97 -0.92
N LYS A 86 9.48 10.60 -1.46
CA LYS A 86 9.57 11.40 -2.68
C LYS A 86 10.51 12.60 -2.48
N GLY A 87 11.44 12.79 -3.42
CA GLY A 87 12.40 13.89 -3.41
C GLY A 87 13.62 13.69 -2.50
N ILE A 88 13.67 12.61 -1.71
CA ILE A 88 14.83 12.28 -0.88
C ILE A 88 15.92 11.68 -1.75
N THR A 89 17.10 12.29 -1.76
CA THR A 89 18.29 11.81 -2.51
C THR A 89 19.43 11.35 -1.58
N ASN A 90 19.29 11.58 -0.27
CA ASN A 90 20.30 11.23 0.72
C ASN A 90 20.29 9.73 1.04
N VAL A 91 21.42 9.05 0.79
CA VAL A 91 21.58 7.60 1.05
C VAL A 91 21.38 7.21 2.51
N HIS A 92 21.72 8.09 3.45
CA HIS A 92 21.56 7.81 4.88
C HIS A 92 20.09 7.81 5.28
N GLU A 93 19.29 8.73 4.74
CA GLU A 93 17.85 8.80 4.98
C GLU A 93 17.15 7.56 4.40
N TRP A 94 17.50 7.17 3.17
CA TRP A 94 17.01 5.91 2.58
C TRP A 94 17.36 4.68 3.41
N ARG A 95 18.58 4.61 3.95
CA ARG A 95 19.01 3.50 4.81
C ARG A 95 18.25 3.48 6.13
N ASN A 96 18.01 4.64 6.73
CA ASN A 96 17.24 4.77 7.96
C ASN A 96 15.80 4.32 7.74
N ALA A 97 15.14 4.82 6.69
CA ALA A 97 13.79 4.41 6.30
C ALA A 97 13.68 2.89 6.11
N ARG A 98 14.63 2.29 5.36
CA ARG A 98 14.68 0.83 5.16
C ARG A 98 14.77 0.06 6.47
N ASN A 99 15.62 0.51 7.39
CA ASN A 99 15.83 -0.17 8.67
C ASN A 99 14.61 -0.03 9.59
N GLU A 100 13.98 1.14 9.57
CA GLU A 100 12.78 1.41 10.35
C GLU A 100 11.60 0.57 9.87
N LEU A 101 11.32 0.57 8.55
CA LEU A 101 10.31 -0.29 7.94
C LEU A 101 10.57 -1.77 8.26
N SER A 102 11.83 -2.21 8.16
CA SER A 102 12.20 -3.58 8.49
C SER A 102 11.88 -3.91 9.95
N ARG A 103 12.19 -3.01 10.90
CA ARG A 103 11.88 -3.18 12.32
C ARG A 103 10.38 -3.28 12.58
N ARG A 104 9.59 -2.41 11.97
CA ARG A 104 8.12 -2.37 12.11
C ARG A 104 7.47 -3.66 11.58
N VAL A 105 7.91 -4.14 10.41
CA VAL A 105 7.28 -5.29 9.73
C VAL A 105 7.77 -6.66 10.22
N ARG A 106 8.96 -6.75 10.86
CA ARG A 106 9.61 -8.03 11.24
C ARG A 106 8.79 -8.93 12.16
N GLY A 107 7.90 -8.37 12.99
CA GLY A 107 7.07 -9.12 13.94
C GLY A 107 5.64 -9.40 13.46
N VAL A 108 5.29 -8.95 12.26
CA VAL A 108 3.91 -8.86 11.81
C VAL A 108 3.58 -9.98 10.84
N THR A 109 2.52 -10.74 11.14
CA THR A 109 2.14 -11.91 10.35
C THR A 109 0.94 -11.64 9.44
N GLY A 110 0.01 -10.77 9.85
CA GLY A 110 -1.15 -10.40 9.04
C GLY A 110 -0.83 -9.38 7.95
N LEU A 111 -1.40 -9.54 6.75
CA LEU A 111 -1.28 -8.53 5.68
C LEU A 111 -1.83 -7.17 6.12
N ASP A 112 -2.95 -7.17 6.84
CA ASP A 112 -3.60 -5.95 7.32
C ASP A 112 -2.72 -5.19 8.30
N GLU A 113 -2.11 -5.90 9.26
CA GLU A 113 -1.17 -5.33 10.22
C GLU A 113 0.08 -4.78 9.50
N LYS A 114 0.59 -5.46 8.47
CA LYS A 114 1.75 -4.94 7.70
C LYS A 114 1.44 -3.62 7.02
N VAL A 115 0.23 -3.51 6.44
CA VAL A 115 -0.22 -2.24 5.83
C VAL A 115 -0.31 -1.16 6.90
N LEU A 116 -0.87 -1.44 8.08
CA LEU A 116 -0.97 -0.46 9.16
C LEU A 116 0.41 0.07 9.60
N GLU A 117 1.41 -0.81 9.76
CA GLU A 117 2.78 -0.40 10.08
C GLU A 117 3.40 0.51 9.00
N GLN A 118 3.10 0.24 7.73
CA GLN A 118 3.58 1.04 6.59
C GLN A 118 2.84 2.39 6.48
N LEU A 119 1.56 2.42 6.82
CA LEU A 119 0.79 3.66 6.94
C LEU A 119 1.32 4.51 8.09
N GLN A 120 1.63 3.88 9.23
CA GLN A 120 2.21 4.57 10.39
C GLN A 120 3.59 5.13 10.05
N PHE A 121 4.43 4.38 9.34
CA PHE A 121 5.71 4.88 8.83
C PHE A 121 5.54 6.19 8.04
N SER A 122 4.58 6.24 7.11
CA SER A 122 4.34 7.47 6.33
C SER A 122 3.76 8.60 7.19
N TYR A 123 2.89 8.30 8.15
CA TYR A 123 2.36 9.29 9.09
C TYR A 123 3.48 9.93 9.93
N ASP A 124 4.41 9.11 10.43
CA ASP A 124 5.54 9.57 11.24
C ASP A 124 6.56 10.39 10.42
N HIS A 125 6.57 10.24 9.09
CA HIS A 125 7.41 10.99 8.15
C HIS A 125 6.73 12.26 7.58
N LEU A 126 5.54 12.62 8.05
CA LEU A 126 4.91 13.89 7.68
C LEU A 126 5.74 15.06 8.21
N GLU A 127 6.14 15.96 7.31
CA GLU A 127 7.08 17.06 7.59
C GLU A 127 6.62 18.00 8.72
N TYR A 128 5.30 18.16 8.89
CA TYR A 128 4.73 19.09 9.87
C TYR A 128 3.71 18.41 10.78
N GLU A 129 3.83 18.65 12.07
CA GLU A 129 2.88 18.17 13.09
C GLU A 129 1.44 18.62 12.79
N ARG A 130 1.25 19.84 12.25
CA ARG A 130 -0.08 20.30 11.82
C ARG A 130 -0.73 19.38 10.78
N VAL A 131 0.06 18.76 9.89
CA VAL A 131 -0.44 17.85 8.86
C VAL A 131 -0.80 16.51 9.49
N GLN A 132 -0.01 16.05 10.48
CA GLN A 132 -0.34 14.89 11.31
C GLN A 132 -1.67 15.09 12.05
N HIS A 133 -1.87 16.25 12.68
CA HIS A 133 -3.14 16.60 13.34
C HIS A 133 -4.30 16.66 12.35
N CYS A 134 -4.12 17.29 11.19
CA CYS A 134 -5.14 17.32 10.14
C CYS A 134 -5.54 15.91 9.67
N PHE A 135 -4.59 14.99 9.54
CA PHE A 135 -4.88 13.61 9.17
C PHE A 135 -5.75 12.92 10.24
N LEU A 136 -5.44 13.13 11.52
CA LEU A 136 -6.20 12.56 12.63
C LEU A 136 -7.65 13.09 12.72
N CYS A 137 -7.93 14.28 12.21
CA CYS A 137 -9.31 14.79 12.15
C CYS A 137 -10.22 13.95 11.24
N CYS A 138 -9.66 13.15 10.32
CA CYS A 138 -10.38 12.32 9.38
C CYS A 138 -10.32 10.81 9.72
N ALA A 139 -9.68 10.46 10.83
CA ALA A 139 -9.39 9.08 11.25
C ALA A 139 -10.49 8.50 12.16
#